data_AF-A0A1J4J5U2-F1
#
_entry.id   AF-A0A1J4J5U2-F1
#
_cell.length_a   1.000
_cell.length_b   1.000
_cell.length_c   1.000
_cell.angle_alpha   90.00
_cell.angle_beta   90.00
_cell.angle_gamma   90.00
#
_symmetry.space_group_name_H-M   'P 1'
#
loop_
_entity.id
_entity.type
_entity.pdbx_description
1 polymer ?
#
loop_
_entity_poly.entity_id
_entity_poly.type
_entity_poly.pdbx_seq_one_letter_code
_entity_poly.pdbx_strand_id
1 'polypeptide(L)'
;MITRDNKISKEDYKITPLTYMHLTPPTYNLSARNFQIIQKLYQMLDYTNRGIDDVVFKYFIRAVFKEEKSSKLDFLFDLFDTNISDTIDFDEFYILIQILIAIRDKQIRQFFKANTRIVFDLIDSECLGMITQRQQRDLSFLINMNIEDVKEKFKTHDTSRNGALDYEEFKILVLDCLDNTDEQQRDQMDEEGEELSDSIDTTPESSCLLI
;
A
#
# COMPACT_ATOMS: atom_id res chain seq x y z
N MET A 1 6.72 25.36 8.93
CA MET A 1 7.44 24.76 7.79
C MET A 1 7.49 23.24 8.03
N ILE A 2 6.36 22.55 7.86
CA ILE A 2 6.27 21.07 7.96
C ILE A 2 5.12 20.62 7.05
N THR A 3 5.46 20.21 5.85
CA THR A 3 4.64 19.33 4.99
C THR A 3 5.63 18.49 4.19
N ARG A 4 5.22 17.25 3.85
CA ARG A 4 5.92 16.20 3.06
C ARG A 4 6.68 15.19 3.94
N ASP A 5 6.35 13.91 4.08
CA ASP A 5 5.42 13.01 3.39
C ASP A 5 4.98 11.86 4.32
N ASN A 6 3.66 11.61 4.37
CA ASN A 6 3.11 10.37 4.95
C ASN A 6 3.16 9.19 3.96
N LYS A 7 3.67 9.43 2.74
CA LYS A 7 3.87 8.40 1.74
C LYS A 7 4.86 7.36 2.24
N ILE A 8 4.53 6.11 2.03
CA ILE A 8 5.37 4.97 2.32
C ILE A 8 6.15 4.65 1.05
N SER A 9 7.47 4.51 1.18
CA SER A 9 8.36 4.08 0.10
C SER A 9 9.06 2.77 0.45
N LYS A 10 9.80 2.20 -0.51
CA LYS A 10 10.51 0.93 -0.31
C LYS A 10 11.56 1.02 0.80
N GLU A 11 12.15 2.20 0.99
CA GLU A 11 13.19 2.50 1.97
C GLU A 11 12.66 2.48 3.41
N ASP A 12 11.33 2.59 3.59
CA ASP A 12 10.68 2.52 4.89
C ASP A 12 10.59 1.08 5.43
N TYR A 13 10.76 0.07 4.57
CA TYR A 13 10.70 -1.33 4.92
C TYR A 13 12.03 -1.85 5.49
N LYS A 14 11.94 -2.68 6.52
CA LYS A 14 13.04 -3.54 6.99
C LYS A 14 13.16 -4.76 6.07
N ILE A 15 14.34 -5.38 6.09
CA ILE A 15 14.55 -6.65 5.40
C ILE A 15 13.79 -7.73 6.17
N THR A 16 12.77 -8.30 5.53
CA THR A 16 11.90 -9.34 6.08
C THR A 16 11.61 -10.38 4.99
N PRO A 17 10.96 -11.51 5.29
CA PRO A 17 10.52 -12.44 4.25
C PRO A 17 9.64 -11.77 3.18
N LEU A 18 8.88 -10.73 3.55
CA LEU A 18 8.06 -9.98 2.60
C LEU A 18 8.91 -9.36 1.48
N THR A 19 10.14 -8.91 1.78
CA THR A 19 11.07 -8.25 0.84
C THR A 19 11.26 -9.02 -0.47
N TYR A 20 11.13 -10.35 -0.42
CA TYR A 20 11.33 -11.24 -1.57
C TYR A 20 10.04 -11.76 -2.21
N MET A 21 8.88 -11.30 -1.73
CA MET A 21 7.57 -11.67 -2.25
C MET A 21 7.05 -10.59 -3.20
N HIS A 22 6.50 -11.00 -4.33
CA HIS A 22 5.91 -10.10 -5.33
C HIS A 22 4.48 -10.55 -5.66
N LEU A 23 3.64 -9.58 -6.02
CA LEU A 23 2.30 -9.85 -6.55
C LEU A 23 2.40 -10.27 -8.02
N THR A 24 1.54 -11.20 -8.42
CA THR A 24 1.50 -11.72 -9.79
C THR A 24 0.25 -11.24 -10.53
N PRO A 25 0.38 -10.57 -11.68
CA PRO A 25 -0.75 -10.26 -12.57
C PRO A 25 -1.46 -11.53 -13.07
N PRO A 26 -2.74 -11.45 -13.48
CA PRO A 26 -3.55 -10.24 -13.56
C PRO A 26 -4.30 -9.91 -12.25
N THR A 27 -4.36 -10.85 -11.31
CA THR A 27 -5.13 -10.69 -10.06
C THR A 27 -4.38 -9.93 -8.97
N TYR A 28 -3.06 -9.78 -9.12
CA TYR A 28 -2.20 -9.20 -8.09
C TYR A 28 -2.29 -9.94 -6.75
N ASN A 29 -2.47 -11.26 -6.84
CA ASN A 29 -2.33 -12.18 -5.71
C ASN A 29 -0.88 -12.63 -5.53
N LEU A 30 -0.58 -13.20 -4.37
CA LEU A 30 0.67 -13.92 -4.18
C LEU A 30 0.67 -15.24 -4.96
N SER A 31 1.86 -15.68 -5.37
CA SER A 31 2.04 -17.05 -5.87
C SER A 31 1.61 -18.07 -4.82
N ALA A 32 1.17 -19.26 -5.24
CA ALA A 32 0.75 -20.32 -4.31
C ALA A 32 1.81 -20.65 -3.24
N ARG A 33 3.10 -20.59 -3.60
CA ARG A 33 4.21 -20.76 -2.66
C ARG A 33 4.24 -19.65 -1.61
N ASN A 34 4.17 -18.39 -2.03
CA ASN A 34 4.21 -17.26 -1.11
C ASN A 34 2.96 -17.21 -0.24
N PHE A 35 1.79 -17.55 -0.79
CA PHE A 35 0.55 -17.72 -0.02
C PHE A 35 0.74 -18.72 1.14
N GLN A 36 1.33 -19.89 0.88
CA GLN A 36 1.59 -20.89 1.93
C GLN A 36 2.57 -20.37 3.00
N ILE A 37 3.58 -19.59 2.61
CA ILE A 37 4.52 -18.97 3.55
C ILE A 37 3.77 -17.96 4.44
N ILE A 38 2.92 -17.11 3.85
CA ILE A 38 2.11 -16.14 4.60
C ILE A 38 1.11 -16.85 5.53
N GLN A 39 0.49 -17.93 5.08
CA GLN A 39 -0.39 -18.75 5.91
C GLN A 39 0.35 -19.35 7.11
N LYS A 40 1.59 -19.81 6.91
CA LYS A 40 2.43 -20.32 8.00
C LYS A 40 2.88 -19.21 8.94
N LEU A 41 3.23 -18.03 8.41
CA LEU A 41 3.55 -16.86 9.21
C LEU A 41 2.36 -16.45 10.09
N TYR A 42 1.15 -16.38 9.50
CA TYR A 42 -0.07 -16.07 10.25
C TYR A 42 -0.29 -17.07 11.39
N GLN A 43 -0.17 -18.38 11.12
CA GLN A 43 -0.30 -19.43 12.14
C GLN A 43 0.74 -19.29 13.28
N MET A 44 1.91 -18.73 13.00
CA MET A 44 2.92 -18.46 14.04
C MET A 44 2.59 -17.20 14.86
N LEU A 45 1.93 -16.22 14.26
CA LEU A 45 1.49 -14.99 14.92
C LEU A 45 0.23 -15.22 15.75
N ASP A 46 -0.75 -15.96 15.22
CA ASP A 46 -1.99 -16.35 15.91
C ASP A 46 -1.75 -17.53 16.86
N TYR A 47 -1.01 -17.27 17.94
CA TYR A 47 -0.71 -18.27 18.96
C TYR A 47 -1.95 -18.72 19.74
N THR A 48 -3.06 -17.97 19.68
CA THR A 48 -4.30 -18.27 20.42
C THR A 48 -5.33 -19.05 19.61
N ASN A 49 -5.14 -19.17 18.28
CA ASN A 49 -6.13 -19.67 17.32
C ASN A 49 -7.45 -18.89 17.37
N ARG A 50 -7.38 -17.59 17.61
CA ARG A 50 -8.55 -16.70 17.65
C ARG A 50 -8.39 -15.47 16.75
N GLY A 51 -7.29 -15.38 16.01
CA GLY A 51 -6.90 -14.16 15.31
C GLY A 51 -5.71 -13.47 15.98
N ILE A 52 -5.08 -12.57 15.22
CA ILE A 52 -3.95 -11.77 15.69
C ILE A 52 -4.51 -10.57 16.46
N ASP A 53 -4.22 -10.48 17.75
CA ASP A 53 -4.58 -9.33 18.58
C ASP A 53 -3.76 -8.07 18.23
N ASP A 54 -4.18 -6.91 18.78
CA ASP A 54 -3.57 -5.63 18.51
C ASP A 54 -2.09 -5.57 18.93
N VAL A 55 -1.70 -6.28 19.99
CA VAL A 55 -0.33 -6.34 20.49
C VAL A 55 0.56 -7.06 19.48
N VAL A 56 0.19 -8.28 19.08
CA VAL A 56 0.95 -9.07 18.10
C VAL A 56 1.00 -8.35 16.76
N PHE A 57 -0.11 -7.76 16.32
CA PHE A 57 -0.18 -6.96 15.11
C PHE A 57 0.81 -5.79 15.12
N LYS A 58 0.82 -5.01 16.22
CA LYS A 58 1.73 -3.88 16.40
C LYS A 58 3.21 -4.31 16.39
N TYR A 59 3.54 -5.47 16.97
CA TYR A 59 4.90 -6.02 16.88
C TYR A 59 5.26 -6.44 15.46
N PHE A 60 4.32 -7.05 14.73
CA PHE A 60 4.50 -7.41 13.32
C PHE A 60 4.75 -6.17 12.45
N ILE A 61 3.93 -5.12 12.56
CA ILE A 61 4.11 -3.86 11.81
C ILE A 61 5.48 -3.22 12.12
N ARG A 62 5.90 -3.21 13.40
CA ARG A 62 7.23 -2.74 13.80
C ARG A 62 8.37 -3.60 13.25
N ALA A 63 8.14 -4.88 12.96
CA ALA A 63 9.13 -5.74 12.32
C ALA A 63 9.22 -5.49 10.81
N VAL A 64 8.11 -5.10 10.16
CA VAL A 64 8.07 -4.78 8.72
C VAL A 64 8.62 -3.38 8.43
N PHE A 65 8.32 -2.38 9.28
CA PHE A 65 8.69 -0.98 9.04
C PHE A 65 9.80 -0.47 9.96
N LYS A 66 10.52 0.56 9.50
CA LYS A 66 11.37 1.40 10.35
C LYS A 66 10.53 2.14 11.39
N GLU A 67 11.14 2.39 12.55
CA GLU A 67 10.42 2.87 13.76
C GLU A 67 9.69 4.20 13.52
N GLU A 68 10.31 5.12 12.77
CA GLU A 68 9.78 6.43 12.41
C GLU A 68 8.45 6.40 11.63
N LYS A 69 8.19 5.31 10.90
CA LYS A 69 6.94 5.10 10.16
C LYS A 69 5.95 4.27 10.96
N SER A 70 6.43 3.30 11.75
CA SER A 70 5.56 2.39 12.51
C SER A 70 4.59 3.10 13.47
N SER A 71 5.04 4.16 14.16
CA SER A 71 4.20 4.94 15.10
C SER A 71 3.11 5.77 14.41
N LYS A 72 3.24 6.02 13.10
CA LYS A 72 2.22 6.72 12.31
C LYS A 72 1.14 5.76 11.79
N LEU A 73 1.39 4.46 11.88
CA LEU A 73 0.56 3.37 11.36
C LEU A 73 -0.20 2.62 12.45
N ASP A 74 -0.29 3.18 13.67
CA ASP A 74 -1.03 2.54 14.77
C ASP A 74 -2.52 2.31 14.47
N PHE A 75 -3.10 3.08 13.54
CA PHE A 75 -4.50 2.94 13.07
C PHE A 75 -4.73 1.76 12.12
N LEU A 76 -3.67 1.07 11.66
CA LEU A 76 -3.82 -0.04 10.71
C LEU A 76 -4.58 -1.22 11.30
N PHE A 77 -4.57 -1.40 12.61
CA PHE A 77 -5.36 -2.45 13.23
C PHE A 77 -6.85 -2.22 12.95
N ASP A 78 -7.35 -1.04 13.30
CA ASP A 78 -8.76 -0.65 13.10
C ASP A 78 -9.18 -0.67 11.62
N LEU A 79 -8.24 -0.39 10.70
CA LEU A 79 -8.50 -0.45 9.26
C LEU A 79 -8.71 -1.90 8.76
N PHE A 80 -7.98 -2.86 9.32
CA PHE A 80 -8.01 -4.24 8.85
C PHE A 80 -8.92 -5.16 9.67
N ASP A 81 -9.29 -4.79 10.89
CA ASP A 81 -10.33 -5.48 11.68
C ASP A 81 -11.73 -5.08 11.18
N THR A 82 -12.05 -5.52 9.97
CA THR A 82 -13.27 -5.11 9.23
C THR A 82 -14.54 -5.66 9.85
N ASN A 83 -14.43 -6.80 10.55
CA ASN A 83 -15.55 -7.46 11.20
C ASN A 83 -15.72 -7.06 12.69
N ILE A 84 -14.89 -6.14 13.19
CA ILE A 84 -14.91 -5.61 14.58
C ILE A 84 -14.82 -6.78 15.59
N SER A 85 -13.93 -7.72 15.32
CA SER A 85 -13.70 -8.87 16.19
C SER A 85 -12.67 -8.61 17.29
N ASP A 86 -12.06 -7.41 17.31
CA ASP A 86 -10.89 -7.05 18.10
C ASP A 86 -9.68 -7.96 17.79
N THR A 87 -9.68 -8.61 16.62
CA THR A 87 -8.62 -9.48 16.12
C THR A 87 -8.52 -9.40 14.61
N ILE A 88 -7.34 -9.66 14.05
CA ILE A 88 -7.15 -9.77 12.60
C ILE A 88 -7.21 -11.23 12.21
N ASP A 89 -8.18 -11.60 11.36
CA ASP A 89 -8.27 -12.93 10.78
C ASP A 89 -7.27 -13.13 9.62
N PHE A 90 -7.25 -14.32 9.02
CA PHE A 90 -6.29 -14.61 7.96
C PHE A 90 -6.55 -13.83 6.67
N ASP A 91 -7.82 -13.61 6.31
CA ASP A 91 -8.18 -12.93 5.07
C ASP A 91 -7.85 -11.43 5.19
N GLU A 92 -8.15 -10.83 6.34
CA GLU A 92 -7.76 -9.46 6.70
C GLU A 92 -6.23 -9.28 6.71
N PHE A 93 -5.51 -10.20 7.35
CA PHE A 93 -4.05 -10.22 7.34
C PHE A 93 -3.49 -10.36 5.93
N TYR A 94 -4.07 -11.23 5.11
CA TYR A 94 -3.60 -11.48 3.75
C TYR A 94 -3.75 -10.25 2.85
N ILE A 95 -4.87 -9.53 2.93
CA ILE A 95 -5.08 -8.29 2.18
C ILE A 95 -4.07 -7.22 2.61
N LEU A 96 -3.79 -7.09 3.92
CA LEU A 96 -2.73 -6.21 4.41
C LEU A 96 -1.38 -6.54 3.76
N ILE A 97 -0.98 -7.82 3.75
CA ILE A 97 0.28 -8.25 3.12
C ILE A 97 0.33 -7.84 1.64
N GLN A 98 -0.77 -8.01 0.90
CA GLN A 98 -0.83 -7.63 -0.51
C GLN A 98 -0.65 -6.13 -0.71
N ILE A 99 -1.34 -5.31 0.09
CA ILE A 99 -1.24 -3.84 0.03
C ILE A 99 0.18 -3.39 0.36
N LEU A 100 0.80 -3.95 1.40
CA LEU A 100 2.19 -3.64 1.77
C LEU A 100 3.17 -3.95 0.61
N ILE A 101 3.03 -5.10 -0.02
CA ILE A 101 3.86 -5.48 -1.18
C ILE A 101 3.57 -4.56 -2.37
N ALA A 102 2.30 -4.24 -2.63
CA ALA A 102 1.90 -3.34 -3.71
C ALA A 102 2.48 -1.93 -3.53
N ILE A 103 2.45 -1.38 -2.32
CA ILE A 103 3.06 -0.09 -1.99
C ILE A 103 4.58 -0.15 -2.22
N ARG A 104 5.25 -1.16 -1.66
CA ARG A 104 6.70 -1.32 -1.77
C ARG A 104 7.17 -1.43 -3.23
N ASP A 105 6.46 -2.20 -4.05
CA ASP A 105 6.82 -2.44 -5.45
C ASP A 105 6.27 -1.38 -6.41
N LYS A 106 5.67 -0.29 -5.89
CA LYS A 106 5.00 0.75 -6.69
C LYS A 106 3.90 0.18 -7.60
N GLN A 107 3.26 -0.90 -7.18
CA GLN A 107 2.16 -1.58 -7.89
C GLN A 107 0.78 -1.33 -7.27
N ILE A 108 0.65 -0.34 -6.39
CA ILE A 108 -0.62 -0.02 -5.72
C ILE A 108 -1.72 0.30 -6.73
N ARG A 109 -1.37 0.95 -7.84
CA ARG A 109 -2.31 1.25 -8.92
C ARG A 109 -2.93 0.00 -9.52
N GLN A 110 -2.09 -0.94 -9.90
CA GLN A 110 -2.53 -2.15 -10.58
C GLN A 110 -3.26 -3.08 -9.62
N PHE A 111 -2.80 -3.14 -8.36
CA PHE A 111 -3.51 -3.85 -7.29
C PHE A 111 -4.93 -3.31 -7.13
N PHE A 112 -5.11 -1.99 -7.02
CA PHE A 112 -6.43 -1.36 -6.92
C PHE A 112 -7.28 -1.59 -8.16
N LYS A 113 -6.73 -1.49 -9.37
CA LYS A 113 -7.51 -1.75 -10.60
C LYS A 113 -8.01 -3.19 -10.69
N ALA A 114 -7.25 -4.16 -10.18
CA ALA A 114 -7.66 -5.56 -10.14
C ALA A 114 -8.61 -5.88 -8.97
N ASN A 115 -8.48 -5.16 -7.86
CA ASN A 115 -9.15 -5.48 -6.58
C ASN A 115 -10.02 -4.32 -6.06
N THR A 116 -10.55 -3.45 -6.94
CA THR A 116 -11.24 -2.20 -6.53
C THR A 116 -12.40 -2.48 -5.57
N ARG A 117 -13.14 -3.57 -5.80
CA ARG A 117 -14.25 -3.95 -4.94
C ARG A 117 -13.80 -4.37 -3.54
N ILE A 118 -12.76 -5.20 -3.46
CA ILE A 118 -12.18 -5.63 -2.18
C ILE A 118 -11.72 -4.42 -1.38
N VAL A 119 -11.08 -3.44 -2.04
CA VAL A 119 -10.62 -2.23 -1.35
C VAL A 119 -11.77 -1.32 -0.95
N PHE A 120 -12.83 -1.21 -1.77
CA PHE A 120 -14.04 -0.47 -1.38
C PHE A 120 -14.66 -1.08 -0.12
N ASP A 121 -14.88 -2.40 -0.12
CA ASP A 121 -15.49 -3.12 1.00
C ASP A 121 -14.60 -3.06 2.26
N LEU A 122 -13.26 -3.02 2.11
CA LEU A 122 -12.31 -2.80 3.22
C LEU A 122 -12.49 -1.43 3.87
N ILE A 123 -12.71 -0.38 3.08
CA ILE A 123 -12.91 0.99 3.58
C ILE A 123 -14.33 1.14 4.15
N ASP A 124 -15.33 0.58 3.47
CA ASP A 124 -16.74 0.54 3.89
C ASP A 124 -16.99 -0.57 4.93
N SER A 125 -16.17 -0.62 5.99
CA SER A 125 -16.29 -1.62 7.07
C SER A 125 -17.67 -1.57 7.77
N GLU A 126 -18.34 -0.42 7.77
CA GLU A 126 -19.70 -0.26 8.30
C GLU A 126 -20.80 -0.82 7.36
N CYS A 127 -20.43 -1.33 6.17
CA CYS A 127 -21.34 -1.87 5.15
C CYS A 127 -22.47 -0.91 4.76
N LEU A 128 -22.21 0.40 4.74
CA LEU A 128 -23.21 1.41 4.41
C LEU A 128 -23.41 1.56 2.90
N GLY A 129 -22.58 0.90 2.10
CA GLY A 129 -22.51 1.04 0.66
C GLY A 129 -21.88 2.35 0.22
N MET A 130 -21.25 3.09 1.14
CA MET A 130 -20.69 4.43 0.90
C MET A 130 -19.47 4.69 1.77
N ILE A 131 -18.44 5.30 1.18
CA ILE A 131 -17.25 5.77 1.90
C ILE A 131 -17.48 7.21 2.34
N THR A 132 -17.50 7.45 3.64
CA THR A 132 -17.75 8.76 4.24
C THR A 132 -16.46 9.56 4.47
N GLN A 133 -16.61 10.83 4.88
CA GLN A 133 -15.46 11.68 5.24
C GLN A 133 -14.59 11.10 6.37
N ARG A 134 -15.16 10.28 7.26
CA ARG A 134 -14.41 9.66 8.37
C ARG A 134 -13.39 8.65 7.88
N GLN A 135 -13.70 7.97 6.77
CA GLN A 135 -12.89 6.92 6.14
C GLN A 135 -11.86 7.47 5.14
N GLN A 136 -11.73 8.80 5.00
CA GLN A 136 -10.76 9.40 4.07
C GLN A 136 -9.31 9.11 4.47
N ARG A 137 -9.03 8.95 5.77
CA ARG A 137 -7.69 8.57 6.25
C ARG A 137 -7.30 7.18 5.76
N ASP A 138 -8.26 6.27 5.78
CA ASP A 138 -8.10 4.88 5.35
C ASP A 138 -7.83 4.83 3.85
N LEU A 139 -8.65 5.54 3.08
CA LEU A 139 -8.42 5.75 1.65
C LEU A 139 -7.01 6.29 1.37
N SER A 140 -6.61 7.36 2.06
CA SER A 140 -5.28 7.99 1.92
C SER A 140 -4.14 7.01 2.17
N PHE A 141 -4.24 6.16 3.19
CA PHE A 141 -3.25 5.11 3.42
C PHE A 141 -3.22 4.09 2.30
N LEU A 142 -4.39 3.56 1.91
CA LEU A 142 -4.48 2.46 0.96
C LEU A 142 -3.96 2.86 -0.42
N ILE A 143 -4.29 4.06 -0.93
CA ILE A 143 -3.74 4.56 -2.20
C ILE A 143 -2.35 5.21 -2.06
N ASN A 144 -1.81 5.27 -0.83
CA ASN A 144 -0.52 5.87 -0.51
C ASN A 144 -0.37 7.33 -0.99
N MET A 145 -1.39 8.15 -0.71
CA MET A 145 -1.50 9.58 -1.09
C MET A 145 -1.66 10.46 0.14
N ASN A 146 -1.32 11.75 0.06
CA ASN A 146 -1.57 12.69 1.14
C ASN A 146 -3.07 12.85 1.42
N ILE A 147 -3.44 12.92 2.71
CA ILE A 147 -4.82 13.08 3.13
C ILE A 147 -5.47 14.38 2.62
N GLU A 148 -4.70 15.46 2.47
CA GLU A 148 -5.25 16.72 1.97
C GLU A 148 -5.60 16.63 0.47
N ASP A 149 -4.77 15.95 -0.32
CA ASP A 149 -5.05 15.68 -1.74
C ASP A 149 -6.28 14.76 -1.87
N VAL A 150 -6.39 13.74 -1.01
CA VAL A 150 -7.57 12.86 -0.96
C VAL A 150 -8.83 13.65 -0.60
N LYS A 151 -8.78 14.54 0.40
CA LYS A 151 -9.91 15.40 0.79
C LYS A 151 -10.37 16.30 -0.36
N GLU A 152 -9.44 16.86 -1.13
CA GLU A 152 -9.76 17.68 -2.29
C GLU A 152 -10.45 16.83 -3.36
N LYS A 153 -9.83 15.71 -3.75
CA LYS A 153 -10.38 14.78 -4.75
C LYS A 153 -11.73 14.20 -4.32
N PHE A 154 -11.93 13.93 -3.04
CA PHE A 154 -13.19 13.45 -2.51
C PHE A 154 -14.33 14.43 -2.79
N LYS A 155 -14.12 15.74 -2.54
CA LYS A 155 -15.13 16.77 -2.78
C LYS A 155 -15.45 16.95 -4.26
N THR A 156 -14.49 16.73 -5.15
CA THR A 156 -14.71 16.86 -6.59
C THR A 156 -15.46 15.67 -7.17
N HIS A 157 -15.32 14.48 -6.57
CA HIS A 157 -15.91 13.24 -7.07
C HIS A 157 -17.23 12.85 -6.40
N ASP A 158 -17.57 13.42 -5.24
CA ASP A 158 -18.92 13.37 -4.62
C ASP A 158 -19.92 14.17 -5.49
N THR A 159 -20.37 13.53 -6.56
CA THR A 159 -21.25 14.10 -7.58
C THR A 159 -22.68 14.15 -7.07
N SER A 160 -23.06 13.16 -6.26
CA SER A 160 -24.34 13.09 -5.58
C SER A 160 -24.52 14.18 -4.50
N ARG A 161 -23.41 14.76 -4.02
CA ARG A 161 -23.34 15.79 -2.96
C ARG A 161 -23.93 15.33 -1.63
N ASN A 162 -23.83 14.04 -1.34
CA ASN A 162 -24.34 13.46 -0.10
C ASN A 162 -23.27 13.44 1.01
N GLY A 163 -22.04 13.89 0.72
CA GLY A 163 -20.91 13.91 1.64
C GLY A 163 -20.20 12.57 1.78
N ALA A 164 -20.50 11.62 0.91
CA ALA A 164 -19.92 10.28 0.84
C ALA A 164 -19.69 9.88 -0.63
N LEU A 165 -18.93 8.80 -0.86
CA LEU A 165 -18.71 8.24 -2.19
C LEU A 165 -19.38 6.88 -2.27
N ASP A 166 -20.28 6.70 -3.23
CA ASP A 166 -20.70 5.35 -3.61
C ASP A 166 -19.58 4.61 -4.35
N TYR A 167 -19.82 3.33 -4.68
CA TYR A 167 -18.82 2.50 -5.35
C TYR A 167 -18.34 3.06 -6.70
N GLU A 168 -19.23 3.68 -7.49
CA GLU A 168 -18.85 4.21 -8.80
C GLU A 168 -18.07 5.53 -8.65
N GLU A 169 -18.50 6.42 -7.75
CA GLU A 169 -17.77 7.64 -7.42
C GLU A 169 -16.37 7.33 -6.86
N PHE A 170 -16.27 6.35 -5.95
CA PHE A 170 -15.00 5.85 -5.43
C PHE A 170 -14.08 5.33 -6.54
N LYS A 171 -14.62 4.49 -7.43
CA LYS A 171 -13.85 3.88 -8.51
C LYS A 171 -13.26 4.95 -9.44
N ILE A 172 -14.02 5.99 -9.78
CA ILE A 172 -13.53 7.09 -10.61
C ILE A 172 -12.44 7.87 -9.86
N LEU A 173 -12.66 8.21 -8.58
CA LEU A 173 -11.65 8.89 -7.76
C LEU A 173 -10.35 8.10 -7.72
N VAL A 174 -10.41 6.79 -7.47
CA VAL A 174 -9.23 5.93 -7.41
C VAL A 174 -8.50 5.92 -8.74
N LEU A 175 -9.21 5.80 -9.86
CA LEU A 175 -8.59 5.87 -11.19
C LEU A 175 -7.88 7.21 -11.43
N ASP A 176 -8.54 8.32 -11.10
CA ASP A 176 -7.96 9.66 -11.24
C ASP A 176 -6.74 9.86 -10.34
N CYS A 177 -6.81 9.47 -9.06
CA CYS A 177 -5.68 9.53 -8.13
C CYS A 177 -4.47 8.74 -8.65
N LEU A 178 -4.70 7.55 -9.19
CA LEU A 178 -3.64 6.66 -9.64
C LEU A 178 -3.07 7.04 -11.01
N ASP A 179 -3.87 7.62 -11.91
CA ASP A 179 -3.39 8.07 -13.22
C ASP A 179 -2.55 9.36 -13.10
N ASN A 180 -2.93 10.31 -12.24
CA ASN A 180 -2.11 11.51 -11.95
C ASN A 180 -0.75 11.16 -11.29
N THR A 181 -0.69 10.05 -10.55
CA THR A 181 0.54 9.57 -9.89
C THR A 181 1.55 8.97 -10.88
N ASP A 182 1.09 8.44 -12.01
CA ASP A 182 1.93 7.87 -13.08
C ASP A 182 2.55 8.96 -13.98
N GLU A 183 1.88 10.11 -14.11
CA GLU A 183 2.42 11.28 -14.82
C GLU A 183 3.55 11.93 -14.00
N GLN A 184 3.29 12.21 -12.72
CA GLN A 184 4.30 12.78 -11.82
C GLN A 184 5.56 11.91 -11.65
N GLN A 185 5.44 10.58 -11.72
CA GLN A 185 6.60 9.68 -11.65
C GLN A 185 7.40 9.61 -12.95
N ARG A 186 6.76 9.81 -14.11
CA ARG A 186 7.46 9.87 -15.39
C ARG A 186 8.25 11.16 -15.50
N ASP A 187 7.64 12.28 -15.14
CA ASP A 187 8.29 13.59 -15.15
C ASP A 187 9.54 13.62 -14.24
N GLN A 188 9.48 12.98 -13.06
CA GLN A 188 10.63 12.87 -12.14
C GLN A 188 11.77 11.98 -12.68
N MET A 189 11.44 10.91 -13.42
CA MET A 189 12.46 10.03 -14.03
C MET A 189 13.14 10.70 -15.24
N ASP A 190 12.41 11.56 -15.97
CA ASP A 190 12.95 12.31 -17.09
C ASP A 190 13.85 13.48 -16.59
N GLU A 191 13.50 14.14 -15.48
CA GLU A 191 14.35 15.17 -14.84
C GLU A 191 15.65 14.61 -14.23
N GLU A 192 15.61 13.46 -13.54
CA GLU A 192 16.82 12.80 -13.01
C GLU A 192 17.72 12.19 -14.11
N GLY A 193 17.16 11.89 -15.29
CA GLY A 193 17.87 11.35 -16.44
C GLY A 193 18.69 12.41 -17.21
N GLU A 194 18.34 13.69 -17.11
CA GLU A 194 19.06 14.79 -17.79
C GLU A 194 20.27 15.31 -16.99
N GLU A 195 20.35 15.10 -15.66
CA GLU A 195 21.48 15.57 -14.83
C GLU A 195 22.75 14.70 -14.93
N LEU A 196 22.74 13.59 -15.67
CA LEU A 196 23.89 12.69 -15.89
C LEU A 196 24.32 12.63 -17.37
N SER A 197 24.46 13.79 -18.00
CA SER A 197 25.23 13.90 -19.25
C SER A 197 26.16 15.10 -19.21
N ASP A 198 27.34 14.92 -18.63
CA ASP A 198 28.59 15.39 -19.22
C ASP A 198 29.79 14.90 -18.41
N SER A 199 30.75 14.32 -19.14
CA SER A 199 32.06 13.83 -18.69
C SER A 199 32.15 12.45 -18.01
N ILE A 200 32.02 11.38 -18.80
CA ILE A 200 32.81 10.16 -18.55
C ILE A 200 33.67 9.91 -19.79
N ASP A 201 34.96 10.22 -19.65
CA ASP A 201 36.03 9.86 -20.58
C ASP A 201 36.13 8.33 -20.65
N THR A 202 35.84 7.78 -21.83
CA THR A 202 35.87 6.34 -22.09
C THR A 202 37.15 5.97 -22.83
N THR A 203 38.27 5.92 -22.12
CA THR A 203 39.44 5.17 -22.59
C THR A 203 39.34 3.72 -22.11
N PRO A 204 39.41 2.71 -23.01
CA PRO A 204 39.31 1.31 -22.62
C PRO A 204 40.70 0.76 -22.25
N GLU A 205 40.96 0.48 -20.98
CA GLU A 205 42.08 -0.38 -20.61
C GLU A 205 41.64 -1.84 -20.62
N SER A 206 42.09 -2.55 -21.67
CA SER A 206 42.11 -4.00 -21.72
C SER A 206 43.26 -4.53 -20.87
N SER A 207 42.97 -5.43 -19.94
CA SER A 207 43.92 -6.50 -19.59
C SER A 207 43.17 -7.72 -19.08
N CYS A 208 43.01 -8.66 -19.99
CA CYS A 208 42.66 -10.05 -19.74
C CYS A 208 43.74 -10.69 -18.85
N LEU A 209 43.35 -11.28 -17.73
CA LEU A 209 44.15 -12.26 -17.01
C LEU A 209 43.26 -13.48 -16.74
N LEU A 210 43.41 -14.47 -17.61
CA LEU A 210 42.98 -15.84 -17.38
C LEU A 210 43.94 -16.48 -16.35
N ILE A 211 43.37 -17.05 -15.29
CA ILE A 211 43.95 -18.17 -14.54
C ILE A 211 42.91 -19.27 -14.49
#